data_AF-A0A846QQH3-F1
#
_entry.id   AF-A0A846QQH3-F1
#
_cell.length_a   1.000
_cell.length_b   1.000
_cell.length_c   1.000
_cell.angle_alpha   90.00
_cell.angle_beta   90.00
_cell.angle_gamma   90.00
#
_symmetry.space_group_name_H-M   'P 1'
#
loop_
_entity.id
_entity.type
_entity.pdbx_description
1 polymer ?
#
loop_
_entity_poly.entity_id
_entity_poly.type
_entity_poly.pdbx_seq_one_letter_code
_entity_poly.pdbx_strand_id
1 'polypeptide(L)'
;MSWIEDTTPTCDESQVTCPKYGIFQGGYFGYTPWSFVTITLFNAVVSFALIIIGLPLFLILGAAVKLRDGGPVLYKGVRLGLSKNPFYMYKFRTLPVGSQKRIGGEVLSHKHMTLPPFSRFLRDTRLDELPQLFNILRGDMDFIGPRPIRPEVYEQQARDIRDFDMRFAVRPGLIGYAQLFTPHSTPKRLRAHIDNKFVLRRRSRIWDIFVILYTISVVARDVALKGGRLVWREVFARRLLRLYRESRALERAHPSAARVRVVANPHVHGPGFTGELRDINEVCFRMHSSDELDGDGPFVFRIERHIQRGRRKRYKRALVTGTVQSRPAPTGGARHAYVIRYEAATPLNAYLLDQYFLGKSMV
;
A
#
# COMPACT_ATOMS: atom_id res chain seq x y z
N MET A 1 30.44 21.73 -15.22
CA MET A 1 30.87 20.55 -14.44
C MET A 1 30.99 20.94 -12.98
N SER A 2 29.89 20.89 -12.24
CA SER A 2 29.90 21.00 -10.77
C SER A 2 28.64 20.30 -10.26
N TRP A 3 28.75 18.98 -10.15
CA TRP A 3 27.73 18.15 -9.53
C TRP A 3 28.25 17.73 -8.16
N ILE A 4 27.34 17.70 -7.18
CA ILE A 4 27.52 17.28 -5.77
C ILE A 4 27.86 18.45 -4.84
N GLU A 5 26.82 19.17 -4.39
CA GLU A 5 26.87 19.75 -3.05
C GLU A 5 26.45 18.66 -2.06
N ASP A 6 27.45 18.31 -1.26
CA ASP A 6 27.45 17.32 -0.22
C ASP A 6 26.68 17.85 1.00
N THR A 7 25.40 17.52 1.12
CA THR A 7 24.70 17.54 2.41
C THR A 7 24.43 16.11 2.83
N THR A 8 25.51 15.37 3.07
CA THR A 8 25.50 14.12 3.81
C THR A 8 25.10 14.40 5.26
N PRO A 9 24.03 13.78 5.78
CA PRO A 9 24.06 13.42 7.19
C PRO A 9 25.13 12.35 7.30
N THR A 10 26.24 12.65 7.95
CA THR A 10 27.23 11.66 8.36
C THR A 10 26.52 10.62 9.22
N CYS A 11 26.31 9.43 8.67
CA CYS A 11 25.99 8.26 9.48
C CYS A 11 27.23 7.99 10.32
N ASP A 12 27.16 8.27 11.62
CA ASP A 12 28.16 7.81 12.57
C ASP A 12 28.12 6.28 12.62
N GLU A 13 29.09 5.64 11.95
CA GLU A 13 29.26 4.19 11.91
C GLU A 13 29.42 3.58 13.31
N SER A 14 29.72 4.38 14.33
CA SER A 14 29.92 3.91 15.71
C SER A 14 28.62 3.67 16.51
N GLN A 15 27.47 4.18 16.05
CA GLN A 15 26.21 4.17 16.82
C GLN A 15 25.22 3.07 16.38
N VAL A 16 25.52 2.31 15.33
CA VAL A 16 24.75 1.10 14.98
C VAL A 16 25.46 -0.11 15.61
N THR A 17 25.30 -0.28 16.93
CA THR A 17 25.64 -1.55 17.57
C THR A 17 24.67 -2.60 17.04
N CYS A 18 25.08 -3.26 15.97
CA CYS A 18 24.41 -4.42 15.40
C CYS A 18 24.51 -5.54 16.45
N PRO A 19 23.41 -6.01 17.06
CA PRO A 19 23.49 -7.27 17.75
C PRO A 19 23.84 -8.32 16.68
N LYS A 20 25.02 -8.92 16.80
CA LYS A 20 25.50 -10.06 16.00
C LYS A 20 24.56 -11.25 16.24
N TYR A 21 23.35 -11.18 15.73
CA TYR A 21 22.49 -12.35 15.59
C TYR A 21 23.00 -13.12 14.38
N GLY A 22 23.96 -14.00 14.68
CA GLY A 22 24.17 -15.30 14.06
C GLY A 22 24.14 -15.35 12.54
N ILE A 23 25.33 -15.58 11.97
CA ILE A 23 25.46 -16.66 10.98
C ILE A 23 24.74 -17.87 11.60
N PHE A 24 23.51 -18.17 11.17
CA PHE A 24 22.87 -19.42 11.54
C PHE A 24 23.76 -20.53 10.96
N GLN A 25 24.48 -21.22 11.85
CA GLN A 25 25.34 -22.35 11.52
C GLN A 25 24.50 -23.37 10.74
N GLY A 26 24.87 -23.62 9.48
CA GLY A 26 24.24 -24.66 8.65
C GLY A 26 23.37 -24.14 7.51
N GLY A 27 23.94 -23.33 6.61
CA GLY A 27 23.33 -23.01 5.32
C GLY A 27 22.30 -21.88 5.37
N TYR A 28 22.21 -21.15 4.27
CA TYR A 28 21.15 -20.16 4.07
C TYR A 28 19.81 -20.87 4.23
N PHE A 29 19.06 -20.57 5.30
CA PHE A 29 17.69 -21.04 5.43
C PHE A 29 16.91 -20.61 4.17
N GLY A 30 16.60 -21.57 3.30
CA GLY A 30 15.92 -21.35 2.02
C GLY A 30 16.75 -21.50 0.74
N TYR A 31 18.09 -21.56 0.81
CA TYR A 31 18.94 -21.74 -0.38
C TYR A 31 20.11 -22.70 -0.17
N THR A 32 20.30 -23.64 -1.10
CA THR A 32 21.63 -24.18 -1.36
C THR A 32 22.51 -23.09 -1.99
N PRO A 33 23.84 -23.06 -1.78
CA PRO A 33 24.72 -22.05 -2.38
C PRO A 33 24.51 -21.90 -3.91
N TRP A 34 24.34 -23.01 -4.61
CA TRP A 34 24.03 -23.06 -6.04
C TRP A 34 22.68 -22.40 -6.41
N SER A 35 21.65 -22.58 -5.58
CA SER A 35 20.36 -21.94 -5.81
C SER A 35 20.43 -20.41 -5.64
N PHE A 36 21.26 -19.91 -4.73
CA PHE A 36 21.46 -18.47 -4.54
C PHE A 36 22.10 -17.82 -5.78
N VAL A 37 23.15 -18.43 -6.33
CA VAL A 37 23.84 -17.92 -7.53
C VAL A 37 22.92 -17.94 -8.74
N THR A 38 22.23 -19.06 -8.99
CA THR A 38 21.33 -19.19 -10.15
C THR A 38 20.16 -18.21 -10.10
N ILE A 39 19.59 -17.95 -8.92
CA ILE A 39 18.53 -16.96 -8.74
C ILE A 39 19.06 -15.54 -8.94
N THR A 40 20.25 -15.25 -8.41
CA THR A 40 20.88 -13.94 -8.58
C THR A 40 21.11 -13.65 -10.07
N LEU A 41 21.68 -14.59 -10.81
CA LEU A 41 21.94 -14.44 -12.24
C LEU A 41 20.64 -14.26 -13.03
N PHE A 42 19.64 -15.10 -12.75
CA PHE A 42 18.32 -14.98 -13.38
C PHE A 42 17.70 -13.60 -13.14
N ASN A 43 17.69 -13.13 -11.89
CA ASN A 43 17.14 -11.83 -11.53
C ASN A 43 17.92 -10.68 -12.20
N ALA A 44 19.25 -10.75 -12.24
CA ALA A 44 20.07 -9.75 -12.91
C ALA A 44 19.78 -9.67 -14.42
N VAL A 45 19.71 -10.82 -15.11
CA VAL A 45 19.43 -10.88 -16.56
C VAL A 45 18.04 -10.34 -16.88
N VAL A 46 17.01 -10.77 -16.14
CA VAL A 46 15.63 -10.30 -16.35
C VAL A 46 15.51 -8.81 -16.03
N SER A 47 16.15 -8.35 -14.95
CA SER A 47 16.14 -6.91 -14.60
C SER A 47 16.84 -6.06 -15.64
N PHE A 48 18.00 -6.50 -16.14
CA PHE A 48 18.72 -5.83 -17.21
C PHE A 48 17.86 -5.73 -18.48
N ALA A 49 17.23 -6.83 -18.91
CA ALA A 49 16.34 -6.82 -20.08
C ALA A 49 15.16 -5.85 -19.90
N LEU A 50 14.52 -5.83 -18.72
CA LEU A 50 13.41 -4.91 -18.43
C LEU A 50 13.85 -3.45 -18.38
N ILE A 51 15.07 -3.15 -17.92
CA ILE A 51 15.62 -1.79 -17.94
C ILE A 51 15.84 -1.33 -19.39
N ILE A 52 16.44 -2.17 -20.24
CA ILE A 52 16.70 -1.84 -21.64
C ILE A 52 15.39 -1.62 -22.41
N ILE A 53 14.44 -2.56 -22.29
CA ILE A 53 13.13 -2.45 -22.95
C ILE A 53 12.36 -1.24 -22.40
N GLY A 54 12.44 -0.99 -21.09
CA GLY A 54 11.77 0.10 -20.41
C GLY A 54 12.46 1.46 -20.55
N LEU A 55 13.63 1.56 -21.20
CA LEU A 55 14.45 2.78 -21.21
C LEU A 55 13.68 4.03 -21.70
N PRO A 56 12.88 3.97 -22.80
CA PRO A 56 12.08 5.12 -23.22
C PRO A 56 11.10 5.57 -22.12
N LEU A 57 10.48 4.61 -21.42
CA LEU A 57 9.56 4.90 -20.32
C LEU A 57 10.29 5.52 -19.13
N PHE A 58 11.47 5.01 -18.77
CA PHE A 58 12.30 5.61 -17.70
C PHE A 58 12.63 7.07 -18.00
N LEU A 59 13.00 7.40 -19.24
CA LEU A 59 13.32 8.76 -19.65
C LEU A 59 12.09 9.68 -19.60
N ILE A 60 10.94 9.23 -20.13
CA ILE A 60 9.69 10.00 -20.11
C ILE A 60 9.24 10.28 -18.67
N LEU A 61 9.20 9.25 -17.82
CA LEU A 61 8.78 9.41 -16.42
C LEU A 61 9.79 10.25 -15.64
N GLY A 62 11.09 10.06 -15.89
CA GLY A 62 12.16 10.83 -15.26
C GLY A 62 12.07 12.31 -15.61
N ALA A 63 11.90 12.65 -16.89
CA ALA A 63 11.70 14.00 -17.37
C ALA A 63 10.44 14.63 -16.76
N ALA A 64 9.31 13.91 -16.74
CA ALA A 64 8.07 14.39 -16.14
C ALA A 64 8.22 14.68 -14.62
N VAL A 65 8.96 13.85 -13.89
CA VAL A 65 9.27 14.12 -12.47
C VAL A 65 10.17 15.35 -12.33
N LYS A 66 11.19 15.50 -13.19
CA LYS A 66 12.13 16.62 -13.17
C LYS A 66 11.46 17.96 -13.48
N LEU A 67 10.61 17.99 -14.51
CA LEU A 67 9.92 19.18 -14.98
C LEU A 67 8.85 19.69 -13.99
N ARG A 68 8.38 18.84 -13.08
CA ARG A 68 7.33 19.20 -12.12
C ARG A 68 7.77 20.28 -11.11
N ASP A 69 8.97 20.16 -10.57
CA ASP A 69 9.44 21.03 -9.48
C ASP A 69 10.98 21.21 -9.46
N GLY A 70 11.68 20.82 -10.54
CA GLY A 70 13.13 20.99 -10.69
C GLY A 70 13.99 20.06 -9.80
N GLY A 71 13.38 19.35 -8.86
CA GLY A 71 14.07 18.51 -7.87
C GLY A 71 14.72 17.24 -8.45
N PRO A 72 15.34 16.40 -7.61
CA PRO A 72 15.91 15.13 -8.04
C PRO A 72 14.84 14.20 -8.62
N VAL A 73 15.21 13.39 -9.63
CA VAL A 73 14.27 12.43 -10.25
C VAL A 73 14.01 11.24 -9.32
N LEU A 74 15.07 10.72 -8.71
CA LEU A 74 15.02 9.55 -7.86
C LEU A 74 14.93 9.95 -6.39
N TYR A 75 14.14 9.19 -5.66
CA TYR A 75 14.14 9.12 -4.21
C TYR A 75 14.89 7.86 -3.77
N LYS A 76 15.79 8.01 -2.80
CA LYS A 76 16.47 6.90 -2.12
C LYS A 76 15.98 6.83 -0.68
N GLY A 77 15.54 5.65 -0.24
CA GLY A 77 15.13 5.43 1.15
C GLY A 77 15.79 4.18 1.71
N VAL A 78 16.34 4.28 2.93
CA VAL A 78 16.98 3.16 3.61
C VAL A 78 15.95 2.08 3.94
N ARG A 79 16.34 0.82 3.70
CA ARG A 79 15.55 -0.38 4.00
C ARG A 79 16.45 -1.48 4.55
N LEU A 80 15.86 -2.38 5.33
CA LEU A 80 16.52 -3.60 5.78
C LEU A 80 16.40 -4.68 4.70
N GLY A 81 17.53 -5.26 4.31
CA GLY A 81 17.65 -6.33 3.32
C GLY A 81 18.09 -7.67 3.92
N LEU A 82 18.82 -8.46 3.12
CA LEU A 82 19.37 -9.74 3.55
C LEU A 82 20.21 -9.58 4.82
N SER A 83 19.99 -10.45 5.80
CA SER A 83 20.64 -10.41 7.12
C SER A 83 20.48 -9.07 7.86
N LYS A 84 19.35 -8.37 7.61
CA LYS A 84 19.06 -7.01 8.12
C LYS A 84 20.06 -5.94 7.66
N ASN A 85 20.91 -6.20 6.67
CA ASN A 85 21.83 -5.20 6.17
C ASN A 85 21.05 -4.04 5.50
N PRO A 86 21.35 -2.77 5.86
CA PRO A 86 20.68 -1.64 5.27
C PRO A 86 21.10 -1.45 3.81
N PHE A 87 20.14 -1.10 2.94
CA PHE A 87 20.41 -0.72 1.56
C PHE A 87 19.48 0.43 1.12
N TYR A 88 19.89 1.15 0.08
CA TYR A 88 19.10 2.22 -0.52
C TYR A 88 18.12 1.66 -1.55
N MET A 89 16.82 1.75 -1.26
CA MET A 89 15.77 1.38 -2.21
C MET A 89 15.41 2.60 -3.08
N TYR A 90 15.50 2.45 -4.40
CA TYR A 90 15.24 3.52 -5.36
C TYR A 90 13.78 3.58 -5.80
N LYS A 91 13.25 4.78 -5.96
CA LYS A 91 11.91 5.05 -6.51
C LYS A 91 11.90 6.35 -7.31
N PHE A 92 10.95 6.54 -8.21
CA PHE A 92 10.68 7.88 -8.72
C PHE A 92 10.10 8.76 -7.61
N ARG A 93 10.52 10.02 -7.58
CA ARG A 93 10.06 10.96 -6.55
C ARG A 93 8.63 11.41 -6.81
N THR A 94 7.72 10.96 -5.95
CA THR A 94 6.28 11.32 -6.04
C THR A 94 5.91 12.50 -5.13
N LEU A 95 6.71 12.81 -4.12
CA LEU A 95 6.45 13.94 -3.23
C LEU A 95 7.22 15.21 -3.66
N PRO A 96 6.69 16.42 -3.39
CA PRO A 96 7.42 17.67 -3.62
C PRO A 96 8.74 17.73 -2.82
N VAL A 97 9.70 18.51 -3.30
CA VAL A 97 10.94 18.78 -2.57
C VAL A 97 10.60 19.41 -1.21
N GLY A 98 11.29 19.01 -0.15
CA GLY A 98 11.05 19.53 1.21
C GLY A 98 9.88 18.89 1.96
N SER A 99 9.06 18.06 1.33
CA SER A 99 7.97 17.30 2.00
C SER A 99 8.45 16.26 3.02
N GLN A 100 9.75 15.98 3.03
CA GLN A 100 10.42 15.12 4.03
C GLN A 100 10.86 15.90 5.27
N LYS A 101 10.76 17.25 5.28
CA LYS A 101 11.02 18.04 6.49
C LYS A 101 9.97 17.67 7.54
N ARG A 102 10.45 17.07 8.62
CA ARG A 102 9.67 16.74 9.81
C ARG A 102 9.12 18.05 10.39
N ILE A 103 7.80 18.18 10.46
CA ILE A 103 7.18 19.04 11.47
C ILE A 103 6.90 18.09 12.65
N GLY A 104 7.63 18.25 13.76
CA GLY A 104 7.32 17.55 15.02
C GLY A 104 7.55 16.02 15.07
N GLY A 105 8.41 15.44 14.21
CA GLY A 105 8.77 14.02 14.31
C GLY A 105 7.73 13.03 13.76
N GLU A 106 6.53 13.48 13.41
CA GLU A 106 5.55 12.66 12.71
C GLU A 106 5.76 12.74 11.19
N VAL A 107 5.96 11.58 10.56
CA VAL A 107 5.85 11.47 9.10
C VAL A 107 4.40 11.77 8.77
N LEU A 108 4.12 12.92 8.12
CA LEU A 108 2.80 13.26 7.57
C LEU A 108 2.16 11.99 7.03
N SER A 109 1.13 11.50 7.71
CA SER A 109 0.46 10.27 7.33
C SER A 109 0.07 10.43 5.86
N HIS A 110 0.53 9.52 5.01
CA HIS A 110 0.26 9.55 3.56
C HIS A 110 -1.23 9.72 3.25
N LYS A 111 -2.10 9.42 4.21
CA LYS A 111 -3.55 9.56 4.18
C LYS A 111 -4.05 11.00 4.06
N HIS A 112 -3.27 12.02 4.46
CA HIS A 112 -3.71 13.42 4.51
C HIS A 112 -3.05 14.36 3.50
N MET A 113 -2.02 13.90 2.77
CA MET A 113 -1.36 14.73 1.77
C MET A 113 -2.05 14.58 0.40
N THR A 114 -2.67 15.64 -0.11
CA THR A 114 -3.20 15.67 -1.47
C THR A 114 -2.05 15.62 -2.46
N LEU A 115 -1.83 14.44 -3.06
CA LEU A 115 -0.81 14.26 -4.08
C LEU A 115 -1.23 14.91 -5.40
N PRO A 116 -0.29 15.53 -6.15
CA PRO A 116 -0.54 15.97 -7.52
C PRO A 116 -1.06 14.81 -8.39
N PRO A 117 -1.93 15.07 -9.39
CA PRO A 117 -2.50 14.04 -10.26
C PRO A 117 -1.47 13.07 -10.84
N PHE A 118 -0.33 13.58 -11.33
CA PHE A 118 0.75 12.75 -11.88
C PHE A 118 1.44 11.89 -10.81
N SER A 119 1.69 12.45 -9.62
CA SER A 119 2.26 11.69 -8.49
C SER A 119 1.34 10.58 -8.02
N ARG A 120 0.03 10.85 -8.02
CA ARG A 120 -1.00 9.86 -7.71
C ARG A 120 -1.01 8.77 -8.78
N PHE A 121 -1.01 9.14 -10.06
CA PHE A 121 -0.92 8.20 -11.18
C PHE A 121 0.30 7.27 -11.06
N LEU A 122 1.49 7.81 -10.79
CA LEU A 122 2.72 7.03 -10.59
C LEU A 122 2.59 5.98 -9.47
N ARG A 123 1.97 6.33 -8.33
CA ARG A 123 1.77 5.41 -7.20
C ARG A 123 0.69 4.39 -7.49
N ASP A 124 -0.43 4.82 -8.06
CA ASP A 124 -1.59 3.97 -8.35
C ASP A 124 -1.26 2.92 -9.40
N THR A 125 -0.35 3.23 -10.32
CA THR A 125 0.15 2.30 -11.34
C THR A 125 1.43 1.57 -10.92
N ARG A 126 2.01 1.92 -9.76
CA ARG A 126 3.32 1.44 -9.27
C ARG A 126 4.49 1.74 -10.20
N LEU A 127 4.32 2.63 -11.18
CA LEU A 127 5.42 3.09 -12.03
C LEU A 127 6.52 3.78 -11.21
N ASP A 128 6.18 4.31 -10.02
CA ASP A 128 7.19 4.85 -9.09
C ASP A 128 8.22 3.82 -8.62
N GLU A 129 7.91 2.52 -8.73
CA GLU A 129 8.78 1.43 -8.28
C GLU A 129 9.75 0.92 -9.35
N LEU A 130 9.64 1.37 -10.60
CA LEU A 130 10.53 0.94 -11.69
C LEU A 130 12.03 1.09 -11.37
N PRO A 131 12.52 2.16 -10.70
CA PRO A 131 13.93 2.27 -10.34
C PRO A 131 14.45 1.17 -9.41
N GLN A 132 13.58 0.38 -8.77
CA GLN A 132 14.00 -0.79 -7.99
C GLN A 132 14.60 -1.89 -8.87
N LEU A 133 14.41 -1.87 -10.20
CA LEU A 133 15.12 -2.77 -11.11
C LEU A 133 16.66 -2.62 -10.99
N PHE A 134 17.15 -1.41 -10.73
CA PHE A 134 18.57 -1.18 -10.46
C PHE A 134 19.02 -1.82 -9.14
N ASN A 135 18.15 -1.89 -8.12
CA ASN A 135 18.44 -2.62 -6.88
C ASN A 135 18.54 -4.12 -7.11
N ILE A 136 17.71 -4.67 -8.00
CA ILE A 136 17.77 -6.08 -8.39
C ILE A 136 19.08 -6.36 -9.15
N LEU A 137 19.44 -5.49 -10.09
CA LEU A 137 20.69 -5.63 -10.86
C LEU A 137 21.93 -5.55 -9.97
N ARG A 138 21.91 -4.70 -8.94
CA ARG A 138 22.98 -4.57 -7.94
C ARG A 138 23.05 -5.74 -6.95
N GLY A 139 22.02 -6.60 -6.91
CA GLY A 139 21.93 -7.73 -5.99
C GLY A 139 21.47 -7.38 -4.58
N ASP A 140 20.86 -6.20 -4.36
CA ASP A 140 20.24 -5.87 -3.07
C ASP A 140 18.87 -6.56 -2.90
N MET A 141 18.18 -6.75 -4.02
CA MET A 141 16.79 -7.21 -4.10
C MET A 141 16.65 -8.35 -5.11
N ASP A 142 15.58 -9.11 -4.97
CA ASP A 142 15.07 -10.04 -5.97
C ASP A 142 13.76 -9.50 -6.58
N PHE A 143 13.30 -10.08 -7.69
CA PHE A 143 11.96 -9.79 -8.19
C PHE A 143 10.88 -10.19 -7.19
N ILE A 144 11.05 -11.34 -6.54
CA ILE A 144 10.07 -11.94 -5.64
C ILE A 144 10.76 -12.25 -4.32
N GLY A 145 10.13 -11.87 -3.22
CA GLY A 145 10.69 -12.02 -1.88
C GLY A 145 9.85 -11.26 -0.84
N PRO A 146 10.22 -11.26 0.44
CA PRO A 146 9.54 -10.44 1.44
C PRO A 146 9.73 -8.95 1.11
N ARG A 147 8.69 -8.12 1.27
CA ARG A 147 8.82 -6.68 1.00
C ARG A 147 9.76 -6.01 2.01
N PRO A 148 10.73 -5.19 1.55
CA PRO A 148 11.66 -4.49 2.43
C PRO A 148 10.94 -3.52 3.38
N ILE A 149 11.40 -3.46 4.63
CA ILE A 149 10.87 -2.61 5.70
C ILE A 149 11.85 -1.46 6.00
N ARG A 150 11.35 -0.30 6.47
CA ARG A 150 12.26 0.76 6.95
C ARG A 150 12.82 0.36 8.32
N PRO A 151 14.06 0.73 8.66
CA PRO A 151 14.61 0.49 9.99
C PRO A 151 13.71 1.04 11.12
N GLU A 152 13.21 2.27 10.99
CA GLU A 152 12.39 2.90 12.04
C GLU A 152 11.06 2.15 12.23
N VAL A 153 10.49 1.72 11.10
CA VAL A 153 9.23 0.96 11.06
C VAL A 153 9.41 -0.48 11.56
N TYR A 154 10.63 -1.00 11.52
CA TYR A 154 10.97 -2.28 12.11
C TYR A 154 11.08 -2.15 13.64
N GLU A 155 11.88 -1.21 14.12
CA GLU A 155 12.09 -0.97 15.56
C GLU A 155 10.78 -0.67 16.29
N GLN A 156 9.93 0.20 15.73
CA GLN A 156 8.71 0.65 16.42
C GLN A 156 7.56 -0.37 16.44
N GLN A 157 7.53 -1.32 15.50
CA GLN A 157 6.29 -2.04 15.18
C GLN A 157 6.48 -3.50 14.76
N ALA A 158 7.71 -3.97 14.59
CA ALA A 158 7.97 -5.32 14.07
C ALA A 158 9.00 -6.11 14.87
N ARG A 159 9.89 -5.45 15.61
CA ARG A 159 10.93 -6.09 16.41
C ARG A 159 10.39 -7.14 17.38
N ASP A 160 9.28 -6.83 18.06
CA ASP A 160 8.69 -7.73 19.06
C ASP A 160 7.73 -8.78 18.46
N ILE A 161 7.56 -8.78 17.14
CA ILE A 161 6.73 -9.79 16.48
C ILE A 161 7.53 -11.10 16.42
N ARG A 162 7.00 -12.13 17.08
CA ARG A 162 7.56 -13.48 17.03
C ARG A 162 7.87 -13.93 15.59
N ASP A 163 9.08 -14.43 15.41
CA ASP A 163 9.63 -14.96 14.16
C ASP A 163 9.61 -13.97 12.97
N PHE A 164 9.47 -12.66 13.22
CA PHE A 164 9.45 -11.67 12.14
C PHE A 164 10.76 -11.65 11.36
N ASP A 165 11.88 -11.92 12.03
CA ASP A 165 13.21 -11.81 11.45
C ASP A 165 13.55 -12.90 10.42
N MET A 166 12.80 -14.00 10.39
CA MET A 166 13.01 -15.07 9.40
C MET A 166 12.96 -14.53 7.96
N ARG A 167 12.20 -13.45 7.72
CA ARG A 167 12.11 -12.82 6.39
C ARG A 167 13.41 -12.18 5.91
N PHE A 168 14.36 -11.91 6.80
CA PHE A 168 15.68 -11.39 6.44
C PHE A 168 16.68 -12.49 6.06
N ALA A 169 16.29 -13.77 6.09
CA ALA A 169 17.13 -14.88 5.63
C ALA A 169 17.30 -14.92 4.09
N VAL A 170 16.47 -14.18 3.35
CA VAL A 170 16.51 -14.09 1.88
C VAL A 170 16.54 -12.64 1.44
N ARG A 171 16.92 -12.39 0.18
CA ARG A 171 16.85 -11.04 -0.36
C ARG A 171 15.40 -10.54 -0.42
N PRO A 172 15.18 -9.26 -0.08
CA PRO A 172 13.86 -8.64 -0.21
C PRO A 172 13.38 -8.62 -1.66
N GLY A 173 12.06 -8.69 -1.86
CA GLY A 173 11.42 -8.70 -3.18
C GLY A 173 10.86 -7.35 -3.60
N LEU A 174 10.94 -7.03 -4.89
CA LEU A 174 10.11 -6.01 -5.53
C LEU A 174 8.61 -6.36 -5.35
N ILE A 175 8.28 -7.63 -5.61
CA ILE A 175 6.98 -8.25 -5.40
C ILE A 175 7.01 -9.00 -4.07
N GLY A 176 6.31 -8.47 -3.07
CA GLY A 176 6.16 -9.06 -1.74
C GLY A 176 5.28 -10.32 -1.73
N TYR A 177 5.71 -11.42 -1.09
CA TYR A 177 4.85 -12.60 -0.90
C TYR A 177 3.51 -12.23 -0.26
N ALA A 178 3.55 -11.60 0.92
CA ALA A 178 2.33 -11.14 1.57
C ALA A 178 1.54 -10.12 0.74
N GLN A 179 2.19 -9.32 -0.12
CA GLN A 179 1.49 -8.33 -0.94
C GLN A 179 0.68 -8.94 -2.08
N LEU A 180 1.04 -10.14 -2.54
CA LEU A 180 0.27 -10.86 -3.54
C LEU A 180 -1.07 -11.32 -2.97
N PHE A 181 -1.10 -11.71 -1.68
CA PHE A 181 -2.27 -12.35 -1.06
C PHE A 181 -3.06 -11.45 -0.12
N THR A 182 -2.53 -10.27 0.24
CA THR A 182 -3.12 -9.44 1.29
C THR A 182 -3.07 -7.94 0.96
N PRO A 183 -4.12 -7.16 1.33
CA PRO A 183 -4.11 -5.70 1.22
C PRO A 183 -3.04 -5.04 2.09
N HIS A 184 -2.77 -3.75 1.84
CA HIS A 184 -1.72 -3.02 2.55
C HIS A 184 -1.95 -2.88 4.06
N SER A 185 -3.22 -2.74 4.49
CA SER A 185 -3.66 -2.61 5.89
C SER A 185 -3.54 -3.90 6.70
N THR A 186 -3.16 -5.01 6.09
CA THR A 186 -3.00 -6.29 6.78
C THR A 186 -2.00 -6.15 7.94
N PRO A 187 -2.34 -6.63 9.16
CA PRO A 187 -1.44 -6.58 10.30
C PRO A 187 -0.08 -7.20 9.99
N LYS A 188 0.99 -6.55 10.45
CA LYS A 188 2.38 -6.99 10.20
C LYS A 188 2.64 -8.43 10.60
N ARG A 189 2.06 -8.88 11.72
CA ARG A 189 2.15 -10.27 12.19
C ARG A 189 1.60 -11.28 11.16
N LEU A 190 0.47 -10.98 10.54
CA LEU A 190 -0.12 -11.85 9.52
C LEU A 190 0.71 -11.84 8.23
N ARG A 191 1.21 -10.66 7.83
CA ARG A 191 2.12 -10.54 6.68
C ARG A 191 3.43 -11.31 6.90
N ALA A 192 4.01 -11.20 8.09
CA ALA A 192 5.20 -11.94 8.48
C ALA A 192 4.96 -13.45 8.44
N HIS A 193 3.82 -13.93 8.94
CA HIS A 193 3.47 -15.35 8.86
C HIS A 193 3.41 -15.86 7.41
N ILE A 194 2.81 -15.08 6.50
CA ILE A 194 2.78 -15.43 5.07
C ILE A 194 4.19 -15.41 4.48
N ASP A 195 4.94 -14.33 4.70
CA ASP A 195 6.31 -14.21 4.18
C ASP A 195 7.18 -15.39 4.64
N ASN A 196 7.14 -15.73 5.94
CA ASN A 196 7.91 -16.83 6.52
C ASN A 196 7.56 -18.18 5.88
N LYS A 197 6.27 -18.43 5.61
CA LYS A 197 5.84 -19.65 4.91
C LYS A 197 6.43 -19.76 3.51
N PHE A 198 6.57 -18.65 2.78
CA PHE A 198 7.16 -18.64 1.45
C PHE A 198 8.69 -18.68 1.47
N VAL A 199 9.32 -18.04 2.46
CA VAL A 199 10.78 -18.09 2.67
C VAL A 199 11.27 -19.51 2.91
N LEU A 200 10.52 -20.31 3.69
CA LEU A 200 10.86 -21.70 3.97
C LEU A 200 10.59 -22.65 2.80
N ARG A 201 9.88 -22.20 1.76
CA ARG A 201 9.51 -23.03 0.61
C ARG A 201 10.59 -22.94 -0.48
N ARG A 202 10.90 -24.09 -1.09
CA ARG A 202 11.77 -24.12 -2.27
C ARG A 202 11.20 -23.23 -3.39
N ARG A 203 12.00 -22.29 -3.87
CA ARG A 203 11.63 -21.41 -4.98
C ARG A 203 11.51 -22.19 -6.29
N SER A 204 10.48 -21.87 -7.06
CA SER A 204 10.26 -22.40 -8.41
C SER A 204 10.43 -21.27 -9.42
N ARG A 205 11.44 -21.39 -10.29
CA ARG A 205 11.73 -20.39 -11.35
C ARG A 205 10.56 -20.19 -12.30
N ILE A 206 9.82 -21.26 -12.59
CA ILE A 206 8.63 -21.21 -13.45
C ILE A 206 7.53 -20.37 -12.79
N TRP A 207 7.34 -20.56 -11.48
CA TRP A 207 6.38 -19.76 -10.72
C TRP A 207 6.82 -18.29 -10.65
N ASP A 208 8.13 -18.05 -10.50
CA ASP A 208 8.67 -16.69 -10.48
C ASP A 208 8.43 -15.96 -11.81
N ILE A 209 8.71 -16.62 -12.95
CA ILE A 209 8.41 -16.08 -14.29
C ILE A 209 6.92 -15.77 -14.43
N PHE A 210 6.05 -16.71 -14.03
CA PHE A 210 4.60 -16.51 -14.09
C PHE A 210 4.17 -15.29 -13.28
N VAL A 211 4.65 -15.14 -12.05
CA VAL A 211 4.31 -14.01 -11.18
C VAL A 211 4.84 -12.69 -11.75
N ILE A 212 6.05 -12.67 -12.31
CA ILE A 212 6.62 -11.49 -12.97
C ILE A 212 5.77 -11.08 -14.16
N LEU A 213 5.47 -12.00 -15.08
CA LEU A 213 4.66 -11.73 -16.28
C LEU A 213 3.22 -11.30 -15.92
N TYR A 214 2.62 -11.95 -14.94
CA TYR A 214 1.31 -11.56 -14.42
C TYR A 214 1.34 -10.15 -13.83
N THR A 215 2.39 -9.81 -13.08
CA THR A 215 2.53 -8.46 -12.50
C THR A 215 2.72 -7.41 -13.59
N ILE A 216 3.52 -7.71 -14.61
CA ILE A 216 3.71 -6.83 -15.77
C ILE A 216 2.37 -6.59 -16.49
N SER A 217 1.57 -7.64 -16.73
CA SER A 217 0.28 -7.48 -17.42
C SER A 217 -0.73 -6.68 -16.60
N VAL A 218 -0.77 -6.88 -15.28
CA VAL A 218 -1.59 -6.08 -14.36
C VAL A 218 -1.17 -4.62 -14.37
N VAL A 219 0.14 -4.34 -14.26
CA VAL A 219 0.67 -2.97 -14.31
C VAL A 219 0.39 -2.31 -15.66
N ALA A 220 0.61 -3.02 -16.78
CA ALA A 220 0.35 -2.50 -18.12
C ALA A 220 -1.14 -2.13 -18.31
N ARG A 221 -2.05 -3.00 -17.85
CA ARG A 221 -3.49 -2.72 -17.86
C ARG A 221 -3.83 -1.47 -17.03
N ASP A 222 -3.29 -1.38 -15.82
CA ASP A 222 -3.54 -0.24 -14.93
C ASP A 222 -2.99 1.06 -15.51
N VAL A 223 -1.82 1.02 -16.13
CA VAL A 223 -1.21 2.16 -16.83
C VAL A 223 -2.10 2.60 -18.00
N ALA A 224 -2.58 1.67 -18.82
CA ALA A 224 -3.46 2.00 -19.95
C ALA A 224 -4.78 2.64 -19.47
N LEU A 225 -5.46 2.02 -18.50
CA LEU A 225 -6.75 2.49 -17.99
C LEU A 225 -6.63 3.82 -17.24
N LYS A 226 -5.67 3.95 -16.32
CA LYS A 226 -5.49 5.16 -15.52
C LYS A 226 -4.83 6.27 -16.32
N GLY A 227 -3.97 5.94 -17.29
CA GLY A 227 -3.32 6.88 -18.19
C GLY A 227 -4.32 7.55 -19.12
N GLY A 228 -5.20 6.77 -19.75
CA GLY A 228 -6.30 7.31 -20.56
C GLY A 228 -7.21 8.24 -19.77
N ARG A 229 -7.58 7.86 -18.53
CA ARG A 229 -8.36 8.73 -17.62
C ARG A 229 -7.62 10.02 -17.25
N LEU A 230 -6.32 9.94 -16.97
CA LEU A 230 -5.51 11.11 -16.64
C LEU A 230 -5.44 12.08 -17.82
N VAL A 231 -5.15 11.58 -19.03
CA VAL A 231 -5.08 12.39 -20.25
C VAL A 231 -6.44 13.03 -20.54
N TRP A 232 -7.51 12.24 -20.54
CA TRP A 232 -8.87 12.75 -20.72
C TRP A 232 -9.20 13.86 -19.72
N ARG A 233 -8.88 13.66 -18.44
CA ARG A 233 -9.18 14.63 -17.39
C ARG A 233 -8.36 15.92 -17.50
N GLU A 234 -7.05 15.80 -17.61
CA GLU A 234 -6.15 16.96 -17.54
C GLU A 234 -6.06 17.73 -18.87
N VAL A 235 -6.15 17.02 -20.01
CA VAL A 235 -6.01 17.64 -21.34
C VAL A 235 -7.38 18.02 -21.90
N PHE A 236 -8.35 17.11 -21.89
CA PHE A 236 -9.64 17.34 -22.57
C PHE A 236 -10.66 18.02 -21.66
N ALA A 237 -10.97 17.45 -20.49
CA ALA A 237 -12.05 17.95 -19.64
C ALA A 237 -11.71 19.26 -18.91
N ARG A 238 -10.46 19.43 -18.44
CA ARG A 238 -10.02 20.65 -17.73
C ARG A 238 -9.64 21.79 -18.66
N ARG A 239 -8.75 21.56 -19.64
CA ARG A 239 -8.24 22.63 -20.52
C ARG A 239 -9.17 22.97 -21.67
N LEU A 240 -9.74 21.96 -22.34
CA LEU A 240 -10.58 22.16 -23.52
C LEU A 240 -12.03 22.49 -23.17
N LEU A 241 -12.64 21.72 -22.27
CA LEU A 241 -14.08 21.87 -21.99
C LEU A 241 -14.41 22.75 -20.77
N ARG A 242 -13.44 23.05 -19.88
CA ARG A 242 -13.66 23.74 -18.59
C ARG A 242 -14.79 23.15 -17.71
N LEU A 243 -15.21 21.91 -17.98
CA LEU A 243 -16.35 21.25 -17.32
C LEU A 243 -15.98 20.61 -15.97
N TYR A 244 -14.70 20.51 -15.63
CA TYR A 244 -14.24 19.67 -14.53
C TYR A 244 -13.75 20.47 -13.32
N ARG A 245 -14.62 20.69 -12.33
CA ARG A 245 -14.25 21.18 -10.99
C ARG A 245 -14.19 20.00 -10.02
N GLU A 246 -12.97 19.53 -9.73
CA GLU A 246 -12.75 18.38 -8.84
C GLU A 246 -13.19 18.74 -7.42
N SER A 247 -14.39 18.32 -7.03
CA SER A 247 -14.92 18.61 -5.69
C SER A 247 -14.58 17.52 -4.65
N ARG A 248 -14.02 16.37 -5.06
CA ARG A 248 -13.81 15.21 -4.18
C ARG A 248 -12.41 14.59 -4.35
N ALA A 249 -11.70 14.41 -3.24
CA ALA A 249 -10.31 13.96 -3.21
C ALA A 249 -10.10 12.43 -3.23
N LEU A 250 -11.12 11.62 -2.90
CA LEU A 250 -11.03 10.16 -2.74
C LEU A 250 -12.15 9.42 -3.50
N GLU A 251 -11.79 8.31 -4.15
CA GLU A 251 -12.75 7.38 -4.78
C GLU A 251 -13.61 6.68 -3.72
N ARG A 252 -14.87 6.36 -4.06
CA ARG A 252 -15.79 5.63 -3.18
C ARG A 252 -16.16 4.29 -3.78
N ALA A 253 -16.17 3.25 -2.96
CA ALA A 253 -16.67 1.93 -3.30
C ALA A 253 -18.17 1.83 -3.00
N HIS A 254 -18.89 1.07 -3.82
CA HIS A 254 -20.31 0.76 -3.65
C HIS A 254 -20.47 -0.73 -3.31
N PRO A 255 -20.30 -1.13 -2.03
CA PRO A 255 -20.43 -2.52 -1.64
C PRO A 255 -21.89 -2.98 -1.74
N SER A 256 -22.13 -4.03 -2.52
CA SER A 256 -23.45 -4.66 -2.59
C SER A 256 -23.85 -5.30 -1.25
N ALA A 257 -25.09 -5.02 -0.82
CA ALA A 257 -25.76 -5.64 0.33
C ALA A 257 -24.96 -5.58 1.66
N ALA A 258 -24.40 -4.41 1.98
CA ALA A 258 -23.74 -4.16 3.26
C ALA A 258 -24.68 -3.41 4.23
N ARG A 259 -24.68 -3.82 5.50
CA ARG A 259 -25.47 -3.24 6.58
C ARG A 259 -24.56 -2.62 7.63
N VAL A 260 -25.04 -1.58 8.29
CA VAL A 260 -24.38 -0.92 9.41
C VAL A 260 -25.29 -1.08 10.63
N ARG A 261 -24.71 -1.44 11.77
CA ARG A 261 -25.42 -1.53 13.06
C ARG A 261 -24.65 -0.74 14.10
N VAL A 262 -25.34 -0.04 14.99
CA VAL A 262 -24.68 0.55 16.18
C VAL A 262 -24.62 -0.53 17.25
N VAL A 263 -23.42 -0.77 17.82
CA VAL A 263 -23.19 -1.87 18.78
C VAL A 263 -23.23 -1.40 20.22
N ALA A 264 -22.79 -0.17 20.49
CA ALA A 264 -22.76 0.38 21.84
C ALA A 264 -23.04 1.89 21.79
N ASN A 265 -24.03 2.32 22.57
CA ASN A 265 -24.25 3.71 22.94
C ASN A 265 -24.96 3.74 24.32
N PRO A 266 -24.48 4.49 25.33
CA PRO A 266 -25.25 4.79 26.53
C PRO A 266 -26.53 5.61 26.26
N HIS A 267 -26.69 6.21 25.06
CA HIS A 267 -27.86 7.02 24.64
C HIS A 267 -28.78 6.33 23.62
N VAL A 268 -28.64 5.02 23.37
CA VAL A 268 -29.61 4.26 22.55
C VAL A 268 -30.53 3.49 23.48
N HIS A 269 -31.75 4.00 23.67
CA HIS A 269 -32.83 3.26 24.30
C HIS A 269 -33.59 2.46 23.22
N GLY A 270 -33.51 1.12 23.24
CA GLY A 270 -34.28 0.25 22.34
C GLY A 270 -33.43 -0.59 21.36
N PRO A 271 -34.08 -1.43 20.53
CA PRO A 271 -33.43 -2.51 19.79
C PRO A 271 -32.50 -1.93 18.69
N GLY A 272 -31.21 -1.83 19.01
CA GLY A 272 -30.06 -1.51 18.14
C GLY A 272 -30.34 -0.87 16.78
N PHE A 273 -29.97 0.41 16.63
CA PHE A 273 -29.99 1.16 15.36
C PHE A 273 -29.41 0.37 14.20
N THR A 274 -30.13 0.33 13.07
CA THR A 274 -29.67 -0.32 11.83
C THR A 274 -29.75 0.61 10.63
N GLY A 275 -28.79 0.48 9.72
CA GLY A 275 -28.73 1.24 8.46
C GLY A 275 -28.16 0.42 7.31
N GLU A 276 -28.44 0.86 6.09
CA GLU A 276 -27.89 0.31 4.85
C GLU A 276 -26.67 1.12 4.40
N LEU A 277 -25.55 0.44 4.14
CA LEU A 277 -24.33 1.07 3.63
C LEU A 277 -24.47 1.34 2.14
N ARG A 278 -24.43 2.61 1.72
CA ARG A 278 -24.55 3.02 0.31
C ARG A 278 -23.22 3.13 -0.39
N ASP A 279 -22.25 3.74 0.28
CA ASP A 279 -20.91 3.91 -0.24
C ASP A 279 -19.90 4.04 0.89
N ILE A 280 -18.63 3.75 0.59
CA ILE A 280 -17.54 3.82 1.56
C ILE A 280 -16.23 4.20 0.87
N ASN A 281 -15.44 5.05 1.51
CA ASN A 281 -14.03 5.27 1.18
C ASN A 281 -13.16 5.10 2.44
N GLU A 282 -11.88 5.48 2.38
CA GLU A 282 -10.91 5.30 3.47
C GLU A 282 -11.15 6.18 4.71
N VAL A 283 -12.03 7.17 4.61
CA VAL A 283 -12.21 8.24 5.61
C VAL A 283 -13.65 8.29 6.10
N CYS A 284 -14.61 8.09 5.20
CA CYS A 284 -16.03 8.21 5.48
C CYS A 284 -16.84 7.15 4.75
N PHE A 285 -17.99 6.82 5.31
CA PHE A 285 -19.02 6.06 4.63
C PHE A 285 -20.34 6.80 4.62
N ARG A 286 -21.19 6.49 3.65
CA ARG A 286 -22.57 6.95 3.59
C ARG A 286 -23.51 5.81 3.93
N MET A 287 -24.47 6.06 4.80
CA MET A 287 -25.53 5.11 5.11
C MET A 287 -26.90 5.76 5.10
N HIS A 288 -27.91 4.95 4.82
CA HIS A 288 -29.32 5.30 4.94
C HIS A 288 -29.93 4.53 6.10
N SER A 289 -30.82 5.15 6.88
CA SER A 289 -31.54 4.47 7.96
C SER A 289 -33.01 4.91 7.98
N SER A 290 -33.83 4.03 8.54
CA SER A 290 -35.22 4.31 8.89
C SER A 290 -35.34 5.01 10.24
N ASP A 291 -34.36 4.77 11.11
CA ASP A 291 -34.29 5.30 12.48
C ASP A 291 -33.38 6.53 12.51
N GLU A 292 -33.61 7.40 13.48
CA GLU A 292 -32.76 8.57 13.70
C GLU A 292 -31.60 8.24 14.64
N LEU A 293 -30.39 8.69 14.28
CA LEU A 293 -29.26 8.78 15.19
C LEU A 293 -29.36 10.06 16.01
N ASP A 294 -29.51 9.90 17.31
CA ASP A 294 -29.43 11.00 18.26
C ASP A 294 -27.96 11.37 18.53
N GLY A 295 -27.64 12.66 18.36
CA GLY A 295 -26.29 13.21 18.46
C GLY A 295 -25.36 12.93 17.25
N ASP A 296 -24.13 13.47 17.33
CA ASP A 296 -23.12 13.36 16.26
C ASP A 296 -21.97 12.38 16.56
N GLY A 297 -22.04 11.68 17.70
CA GLY A 297 -21.10 10.62 18.10
C GLY A 297 -20.19 11.02 19.26
N PRO A 298 -19.14 10.22 19.55
CA PRO A 298 -18.68 9.06 18.79
C PRO A 298 -19.59 7.83 18.96
N PHE A 299 -19.88 7.15 17.85
CA PHE A 299 -20.62 5.89 17.84
C PHE A 299 -19.72 4.73 17.45
N VAL A 300 -19.98 3.55 18.00
CA VAL A 300 -19.35 2.30 17.55
C VAL A 300 -20.27 1.59 16.56
N PHE A 301 -19.87 1.60 15.30
CA PHE A 301 -20.57 0.92 14.22
C PHE A 301 -19.95 -0.44 13.93
N ARG A 302 -20.81 -1.43 13.70
CA ARG A 302 -20.48 -2.72 13.09
C ARG A 302 -20.98 -2.72 11.66
N ILE A 303 -20.04 -2.73 10.73
CA ILE A 303 -20.32 -2.87 9.32
C ILE A 303 -20.29 -4.36 8.97
N GLU A 304 -21.37 -4.87 8.41
CA GLU A 304 -21.57 -6.27 8.07
C GLU A 304 -21.84 -6.43 6.57
N ARG A 305 -21.15 -7.36 5.94
CA ARG A 305 -21.41 -7.76 4.55
C ARG A 305 -21.56 -9.26 4.46
N HIS A 306 -22.58 -9.69 3.70
CA HIS A 306 -22.75 -11.09 3.33
C HIS A 306 -21.98 -11.38 2.05
N ILE A 307 -21.07 -12.34 2.08
CA ILE A 307 -20.30 -12.77 0.91
C ILE A 307 -20.62 -14.23 0.63
N GLN A 308 -21.16 -14.49 -0.56
CA GLN A 308 -21.40 -15.83 -1.07
C GLN A 308 -20.27 -16.17 -2.06
N ARG A 309 -19.49 -17.22 -1.75
CA ARG A 309 -18.46 -17.75 -2.66
C ARG A 309 -18.77 -19.23 -2.89
N GLY A 310 -19.35 -19.52 -4.06
CA GLY A 310 -19.91 -20.83 -4.35
C GLY A 310 -21.06 -21.19 -3.40
N ARG A 311 -21.02 -22.39 -2.80
CA ARG A 311 -22.01 -22.87 -1.82
C ARG A 311 -21.80 -22.32 -0.40
N ARG A 312 -20.67 -21.66 -0.11
CA ARG A 312 -20.35 -21.18 1.25
C ARG A 312 -20.79 -19.74 1.44
N LYS A 313 -21.63 -19.52 2.45
CA LYS A 313 -22.04 -18.20 2.94
C LYS A 313 -21.12 -17.78 4.10
N ARG A 314 -20.49 -16.61 4.01
CA ARG A 314 -19.65 -16.06 5.09
C ARG A 314 -20.06 -14.63 5.41
N TYR A 315 -20.14 -14.32 6.69
CA TYR A 315 -20.33 -12.97 7.19
C TYR A 315 -18.98 -12.32 7.47
N LYS A 316 -18.78 -11.13 6.92
CA LYS A 316 -17.63 -10.28 7.22
C LYS A 316 -18.11 -9.10 8.03
N ARG A 317 -17.46 -8.87 9.17
CA ARG A 317 -17.86 -7.87 10.16
C ARG A 317 -16.64 -7.05 10.52
N ALA A 318 -16.74 -5.74 10.48
CA ALA A 318 -15.70 -4.83 10.92
C ALA A 318 -16.30 -3.82 11.90
N LEU A 319 -15.58 -3.56 12.99
CA LEU A 319 -15.94 -2.52 13.95
C LEU A 319 -15.19 -1.23 13.61
N VAL A 320 -15.94 -0.13 13.56
CA VAL A 320 -15.41 1.22 13.34
C VAL A 320 -16.01 2.15 14.38
N THR A 321 -15.21 3.10 14.83
CA THR A 321 -15.70 4.25 15.60
C THR A 321 -15.94 5.37 14.61
N GLY A 322 -17.08 6.05 14.69
CA GLY A 322 -17.37 7.12 13.75
C GLY A 322 -18.21 8.25 14.34
N THR A 323 -18.06 9.41 13.72
CA THR A 323 -18.82 10.63 14.02
C THR A 323 -19.59 11.07 12.78
N VAL A 324 -20.78 11.62 13.00
CA VAL A 324 -21.62 12.16 11.92
C VAL A 324 -20.98 13.45 11.43
N GLN A 325 -20.55 13.46 10.16
CA GLN A 325 -19.96 14.63 9.52
C GLN A 325 -21.04 15.49 8.86
N SER A 326 -22.06 14.87 8.26
CA SER A 326 -23.19 15.58 7.68
C SER A 326 -24.42 14.68 7.55
N ARG A 327 -25.60 15.32 7.52
CA ARG A 327 -26.92 14.69 7.37
C ARG A 327 -27.56 15.15 6.06
N PRO A 328 -27.15 14.61 4.90
CA PRO A 328 -27.70 15.02 3.60
C PRO A 328 -29.17 14.63 3.47
N ALA A 329 -29.88 15.26 2.53
CA ALA A 329 -31.22 14.83 2.16
C ALA A 329 -31.20 13.35 1.71
N PRO A 330 -32.10 12.51 2.25
CA PRO A 330 -32.12 11.09 1.91
C PRO A 330 -32.54 10.88 0.46
N THR A 331 -32.02 9.82 -0.15
CA THR A 331 -32.34 9.42 -1.53
C THR A 331 -32.88 7.99 -1.54
N GLY A 332 -33.80 7.69 -2.46
CA GLY A 332 -34.32 6.32 -2.66
C GLY A 332 -35.21 5.79 -1.52
N GLY A 333 -36.08 6.63 -0.96
CA GLY A 333 -37.11 6.22 0.01
C GLY A 333 -36.65 6.04 1.46
N ALA A 334 -35.39 6.36 1.77
CA ALA A 334 -34.89 6.38 3.14
C ALA A 334 -35.44 7.59 3.92
N ARG A 335 -35.63 7.44 5.25
CA ARG A 335 -36.03 8.56 6.13
C ARG A 335 -34.85 9.44 6.53
N HIS A 336 -33.70 8.82 6.79
CA HIS A 336 -32.49 9.54 7.21
C HIS A 336 -31.28 9.08 6.38
N ALA A 337 -30.38 10.01 6.09
CA ALA A 337 -29.09 9.73 5.47
C ALA A 337 -27.96 10.41 6.23
N TYR A 338 -26.84 9.69 6.38
CA TYR A 338 -25.70 10.12 7.17
C TYR A 338 -24.41 9.91 6.38
N VAL A 339 -23.51 10.90 6.46
CA VAL A 339 -22.10 10.76 6.10
C VAL A 339 -21.31 10.68 7.39
N ILE A 340 -20.73 9.51 7.65
CA ILE A 340 -19.99 9.24 8.88
C ILE A 340 -18.51 9.20 8.55
N ARG A 341 -17.73 10.02 9.25
CA ARG A 341 -16.27 9.88 9.29
C ARG A 341 -15.94 8.76 10.26
N TYR A 342 -15.05 7.85 9.88
CA TYR A 342 -14.77 6.67 10.69
C TYR A 342 -13.28 6.37 10.82
N GLU A 343 -12.96 5.68 11.90
CA GLU A 343 -11.68 5.04 12.14
C GLU A 343 -11.90 3.57 12.49
N ALA A 344 -11.03 2.69 11.99
CA ALA A 344 -11.12 1.28 12.30
C ALA A 344 -10.74 1.03 13.76
N ALA A 345 -11.58 0.32 14.51
CA ALA A 345 -11.34 0.11 15.94
C ALA A 345 -10.07 -0.72 16.24
N THR A 346 -9.61 -1.53 15.28
CA THR A 346 -8.37 -2.31 15.39
C THR A 346 -7.69 -2.45 14.02
N PRO A 347 -6.39 -2.80 13.96
CA PRO A 347 -5.71 -3.13 12.70
C PRO A 347 -6.37 -4.28 11.92
N LEU A 348 -6.98 -5.23 12.63
CA LEU A 348 -7.76 -6.30 12.00
C LEU A 348 -9.03 -5.75 11.34
N ASN A 349 -9.73 -4.81 11.98
CA ASN A 349 -10.90 -4.16 11.39
C ASN A 349 -10.51 -3.35 10.15
N ALA A 350 -9.37 -2.65 10.17
CA ALA A 350 -8.85 -1.93 8.99
C ALA A 350 -8.61 -2.88 7.81
N TYR A 351 -7.99 -4.03 8.06
CA TYR A 351 -7.80 -5.09 7.07
C TYR A 351 -9.13 -5.60 6.49
N LEU A 352 -10.12 -5.88 7.34
CA LEU A 352 -11.43 -6.37 6.90
C LEU A 352 -12.16 -5.33 6.02
N LEU A 353 -12.06 -4.04 6.36
CA LEU A 353 -12.62 -2.94 5.57
C LEU A 353 -11.98 -2.85 4.19
N ASP A 354 -10.65 -2.81 4.13
CA ASP A 354 -9.93 -2.73 2.86
C ASP A 354 -10.19 -3.94 1.96
N GLN A 355 -10.22 -5.15 2.53
CA GLN A 355 -10.40 -6.39 1.77
C GLN A 355 -11.84 -6.56 1.28
N TYR A 356 -12.83 -6.34 2.14
CA TYR A 356 -14.21 -6.77 1.87
C TYR A 356 -15.18 -5.63 1.56
N PHE A 357 -14.83 -4.38 1.87
CA PHE A 357 -15.72 -3.23 1.68
C PHE A 357 -15.17 -2.24 0.65
N LEU A 358 -13.86 -1.98 0.65
CA LEU A 358 -13.22 -1.05 -0.29
C LEU A 358 -12.71 -1.74 -1.56
N GLY A 359 -12.60 -3.07 -1.59
CA GLY A 359 -12.17 -3.81 -2.77
C GLY A 359 -10.69 -3.59 -3.13
N LYS A 360 -9.83 -3.27 -2.16
CA LYS A 360 -8.40 -3.00 -2.38
C LYS A 360 -7.49 -4.24 -2.39
N SER A 361 -8.09 -5.43 -2.40
CA SER A 361 -7.34 -6.68 -2.58
C SER A 361 -7.09 -6.90 -4.07
N MET A 362 -5.85 -7.21 -4.46
CA MET A 362 -5.50 -7.58 -5.84
C MET A 362 -6.02 -8.99 -6.23
N VAL A 363 -6.57 -9.74 -5.27
CA VAL A 363 -7.10 -11.10 -5.42
C VAL A 363 -8.46 -11.23 -4.74
#